data_AF-A0A9D2CE79-F1
#
_entry.id   AF-A0A9D2CE79-F1
#
_cell.length_a   1.000
_cell.length_b   1.000
_cell.length_c   1.000
_cell.angle_alpha   90.00
_cell.angle_beta   90.00
_cell.angle_gamma   90.00
#
_symmetry.space_group_name_H-M   'P 1'
#
loop_
_entity.id
_entity.type
_entity.pdbx_description
1 polymer ?
#
loop_
_entity_poly.entity_id
_entity_poly.type
_entity_poly.pdbx_seq_one_letter_code
_entity_poly.pdbx_strand_id
1 'polypeptide(L)'
;MKRYPRNFRRKGNTVFFAVFGGILVGLGIAAYFLVSPVWAIVLCALGAVIAAVPQFFVHEGYRLDGTILRWTAPFAKKMDVSEVEAVVITAYDCYRRWKGFVVERFTTEGGESCPVPSVSFFTKIDPADLDLCDTRTRARLTYKKEFLFDAPFDFDFARDFARVFEGTVYVSDAVFAFFGEALKKIFGEKIVVFDRVPLRAKEMLKNR
;
A
#
# COMPACT_ATOMS: atom_id res chain seq x y z
N MET A 1 15.99 -15.16 0.24
CA MET A 1 15.40 -13.95 -0.35
C MET A 1 14.32 -13.41 0.57
N LYS A 2 14.32 -12.11 0.87
CA LYS A 2 13.32 -11.47 1.76
C LYS A 2 11.99 -11.29 1.01
N ARG A 3 10.87 -11.47 1.70
CA ARG A 3 9.51 -11.25 1.16
C ARG A 3 8.80 -10.22 2.03
N TYR A 4 8.28 -9.17 1.41
CA TYR A 4 7.72 -8.04 2.11
C TYR A 4 6.19 -8.05 2.07
N PRO A 5 5.51 -7.74 3.18
CA PRO A 5 4.07 -7.73 3.24
C PRO A 5 3.46 -6.53 2.51
N ARG A 6 2.41 -6.76 1.70
CA ARG A 6 1.66 -5.66 1.08
C ARG A 6 0.63 -5.01 2.02
N ASN A 7 0.32 -5.66 3.15
CA ASN A 7 -0.66 -5.17 4.12
C ASN A 7 -0.08 -5.23 5.53
N PHE A 8 -0.16 -4.11 6.27
CA PHE A 8 0.27 -4.07 7.67
C PHE A 8 -0.66 -4.87 8.61
N ARG A 9 -1.95 -5.03 8.26
CA ARG A 9 -2.98 -5.65 9.14
C ARG A 9 -3.26 -7.13 8.86
N ARG A 10 -2.26 -7.88 8.38
CA ARG A 10 -2.40 -9.30 8.00
C ARG A 10 -3.10 -10.14 9.05
N LYS A 11 -2.56 -10.15 10.28
CA LYS A 11 -3.10 -10.96 11.37
C LYS A 11 -4.57 -10.63 11.66
N GLY A 12 -4.90 -9.35 11.80
CA GLY A 12 -6.28 -8.93 12.08
C GLY A 12 -7.26 -9.31 10.98
N ASN A 13 -6.89 -9.11 9.72
CA ASN A 13 -7.75 -9.47 8.59
C ASN A 13 -7.90 -10.99 8.44
N THR A 14 -6.80 -11.75 8.56
CA THR A 14 -6.83 -13.22 8.53
C THR A 14 -7.77 -13.77 9.60
N VAL A 15 -7.64 -13.29 10.84
CA VAL A 15 -8.51 -13.71 11.96
C VAL A 15 -9.97 -13.34 11.69
N PHE A 16 -10.23 -12.11 11.24
CA PHE A 16 -11.59 -11.66 10.94
C PHE A 16 -12.29 -12.57 9.92
N PHE A 17 -11.64 -12.84 8.78
CA PHE A 17 -12.22 -13.69 7.74
C PHE A 17 -12.35 -15.16 8.17
N ALA A 18 -11.39 -15.67 8.95
CA ALA A 18 -11.46 -17.02 9.49
C ALA A 18 -12.63 -17.18 10.49
N VAL A 19 -12.79 -16.23 11.42
CA VAL A 19 -13.88 -16.25 12.41
C VAL A 19 -15.23 -16.09 11.71
N PHE A 20 -15.36 -15.09 10.84
CA PHE A 20 -16.63 -14.83 10.15
C PHE A 20 -17.03 -15.98 9.22
N GLY A 21 -16.07 -16.55 8.48
CA GLY A 21 -16.31 -17.75 7.68
C GLY A 21 -16.68 -18.97 8.53
N GLY A 22 -16.00 -19.17 9.67
CA GLY A 22 -16.31 -20.24 10.61
C GLY A 22 -17.72 -20.15 11.22
N ILE A 23 -18.19 -18.95 11.55
CA ILE A 23 -19.57 -18.72 12.01
C ILE A 23 -20.57 -19.16 10.94
N LEU A 24 -20.34 -18.81 9.67
CA LEU A 24 -21.23 -19.21 8.57
C LEU A 24 -21.25 -20.73 8.34
N VAL A 25 -20.10 -21.40 8.46
CA VAL A 25 -20.05 -22.86 8.42
C VAL A 25 -20.85 -23.48 9.57
N GLY A 26 -20.69 -22.96 10.80
CA GLY A 26 -21.47 -23.40 11.95
C GLY A 26 -22.97 -23.22 11.75
N LEU A 27 -23.39 -22.07 11.20
CA LEU A 27 -24.80 -21.82 10.84
C LEU A 27 -25.29 -22.76 9.73
N GLY A 28 -24.43 -23.12 8.76
CA GLY A 28 -24.76 -24.10 7.73
C GLY A 28 -25.00 -25.50 8.31
N ILE A 29 -24.15 -25.94 9.24
CA ILE A 29 -24.34 -27.21 9.95
C ILE A 29 -25.67 -27.19 10.73
N ALA A 30 -25.99 -26.09 11.43
CA ALA A 30 -27.26 -25.96 12.14
C ALA A 30 -28.47 -25.96 11.18
N ALA A 31 -28.36 -25.27 10.03
CA ALA A 31 -29.41 -25.21 9.02
C ALA A 31 -29.74 -26.58 8.40
N TYR A 32 -28.79 -27.51 8.38
CA TYR A 32 -29.02 -28.89 7.95
C TYR A 32 -30.08 -29.58 8.80
N PHE A 33 -30.02 -29.39 10.12
CA PHE A 33 -30.95 -30.01 11.08
C PHE A 33 -32.24 -29.21 11.28
N LEU A 34 -32.19 -27.89 11.11
CA LEU A 34 -33.29 -27.00 11.53
C LEU A 34 -34.08 -26.36 10.38
N VAL A 35 -33.55 -26.34 9.15
CA VAL A 35 -34.13 -25.57 8.04
C VAL A 35 -34.23 -26.40 6.76
N SER A 36 -33.12 -26.60 6.05
CA SER A 36 -33.09 -27.45 4.85
C SER A 36 -31.64 -27.79 4.45
N PRO A 37 -31.43 -28.94 3.79
CA PRO A 37 -30.13 -29.30 3.25
C PRO A 37 -29.57 -28.28 2.24
N VAL A 38 -30.43 -27.60 1.49
CA VAL A 38 -30.03 -26.59 0.51
C VAL A 38 -29.36 -25.40 1.21
N TRP A 39 -29.97 -24.88 2.28
CA TRP A 39 -29.40 -23.77 3.04
C TRP A 39 -28.12 -24.16 3.77
N ALA A 40 -28.01 -25.41 4.21
CA ALA A 40 -26.78 -25.93 4.77
C ALA A 40 -25.62 -25.86 3.77
N ILE A 41 -25.83 -26.33 2.53
CA ILE A 41 -24.82 -26.29 1.47
C ILE A 41 -24.42 -24.84 1.16
N VAL A 42 -25.40 -23.93 1.00
CA VAL A 42 -25.14 -22.53 0.67
C VAL A 42 -24.31 -21.85 1.75
N LEU A 43 -24.68 -21.98 3.02
CA LEU A 43 -23.97 -21.34 4.14
C LEU A 43 -22.57 -21.91 4.36
N CYS A 44 -22.41 -23.23 4.25
CA CYS A 44 -21.10 -23.87 4.33
C CYS A 44 -20.17 -23.45 3.19
N ALA A 45 -20.68 -23.42 1.95
CA ALA A 45 -19.91 -22.99 0.79
C ALA A 45 -19.50 -21.51 0.91
N LEU A 46 -20.45 -20.64 1.29
CA LEU A 46 -20.17 -19.22 1.50
C LEU A 46 -19.16 -18.99 2.62
N GLY A 47 -19.30 -19.70 3.74
CA GLY A 47 -18.37 -19.64 4.86
C GLY A 47 -16.95 -20.06 4.46
N ALA A 48 -16.81 -21.16 3.71
CA ALA A 48 -15.52 -21.61 3.19
C ALA A 48 -14.89 -20.60 2.23
N VAL A 49 -15.68 -20.02 1.32
CA VAL A 49 -15.22 -18.98 0.38
C VAL A 49 -14.74 -17.73 1.14
N ILE A 50 -15.52 -17.27 2.13
CA ILE A 50 -15.17 -16.10 2.95
C ILE A 50 -13.93 -16.37 3.80
N ALA A 51 -13.72 -17.59 4.29
CA ALA A 51 -12.53 -17.93 5.05
C ALA A 51 -11.26 -17.99 4.18
N ALA A 52 -11.39 -18.51 2.94
CA ALA A 52 -10.25 -18.83 2.08
C ALA A 52 -9.88 -17.73 1.08
N VAL A 53 -10.85 -17.20 0.32
CA VAL A 53 -10.58 -16.28 -0.80
C VAL A 53 -9.89 -14.98 -0.37
N PRO A 54 -10.31 -14.32 0.73
CA PRO A 54 -9.62 -13.12 1.20
C PRO A 54 -8.15 -13.36 1.57
N GLN A 55 -7.75 -14.58 1.93
CA GLN A 55 -6.37 -14.88 2.32
C GLN A 55 -5.38 -14.66 1.18
N PHE A 56 -5.82 -14.85 -0.08
CA PHE A 56 -4.99 -14.53 -1.25
C PHE A 56 -4.57 -13.07 -1.25
N PHE A 57 -5.51 -12.16 -0.95
CA PHE A 57 -5.28 -10.71 -0.88
C PHE A 57 -4.55 -10.28 0.39
N VAL A 58 -4.88 -10.91 1.53
CA VAL A 58 -4.24 -10.59 2.82
C VAL A 58 -2.75 -10.94 2.80
N HIS A 59 -2.40 -12.08 2.22
CA HIS A 59 -1.03 -12.57 2.14
C HIS A 59 -0.27 -12.14 0.88
N GLU A 60 -0.83 -11.22 0.09
CA GLU A 60 -0.11 -10.55 -1.00
C GLU A 60 1.16 -9.90 -0.50
N GLY A 61 2.21 -10.00 -1.29
CA GLY A 61 3.51 -9.43 -0.97
C GLY A 61 4.32 -9.15 -2.21
N TYR A 62 5.47 -8.52 -2.00
CA TYR A 62 6.40 -8.14 -3.03
C TYR A 62 7.82 -8.53 -2.62
N ARG A 63 8.71 -8.65 -3.61
CA ARG A 63 10.12 -8.97 -3.44
C ARG A 63 10.94 -8.44 -4.61
N LEU A 64 12.21 -8.21 -4.35
CA LEU A 64 13.21 -7.89 -5.37
C LEU A 64 14.12 -9.11 -5.59
N ASP A 65 14.37 -9.43 -6.86
CA ASP A 65 15.19 -10.55 -7.34
C ASP A 65 16.19 -10.04 -8.38
N GLY A 66 17.37 -9.60 -7.92
CA GLY A 66 18.28 -8.83 -8.77
C GLY A 66 17.61 -7.54 -9.24
N THR A 67 17.44 -7.37 -10.55
CA THR A 67 16.71 -6.25 -11.17
C THR A 67 15.22 -6.52 -11.36
N ILE A 68 14.71 -7.69 -10.96
CA ILE A 68 13.30 -8.05 -11.21
C ILE A 68 12.46 -7.79 -9.96
N LEU A 69 11.49 -6.90 -10.09
CA LEU A 69 10.46 -6.65 -9.09
C LEU A 69 9.30 -7.62 -9.28
N ARG A 70 9.00 -8.41 -8.24
CA ARG A 70 7.89 -9.38 -8.26
C ARG A 70 6.88 -9.05 -7.17
N TRP A 71 5.60 -9.02 -7.53
CA TRP A 71 4.52 -8.84 -6.57
C TRP A 71 3.34 -9.75 -6.89
N THR A 72 2.49 -9.97 -5.90
CA THR A 72 1.24 -10.74 -6.08
C THR A 72 0.08 -9.80 -5.87
N ALA A 73 -0.80 -9.66 -6.87
CA ALA A 73 -2.13 -9.06 -6.70
C ALA A 73 -3.10 -9.26 -7.87
N PRO A 74 -4.13 -10.12 -7.74
CA PRO A 74 -4.16 -11.39 -7.00
C PRO A 74 -3.28 -12.47 -7.67
N PHE A 75 -2.83 -12.20 -8.89
CA PHE A 75 -1.92 -13.05 -9.65
C PHE A 75 -0.47 -12.59 -9.47
N ALA A 76 0.46 -13.52 -9.65
CA ALA A 76 1.88 -13.19 -9.65
C ALA A 76 2.21 -12.33 -10.86
N LYS A 77 2.80 -11.16 -10.61
CA LYS A 77 3.34 -10.25 -11.61
C LYS A 77 4.84 -10.08 -11.39
N LYS A 78 5.53 -9.80 -12.49
CA LYS A 78 6.96 -9.50 -12.51
C LYS A 78 7.21 -8.37 -13.51
N MET A 79 8.22 -7.58 -13.25
CA MET A 79 8.62 -6.42 -14.05
C MET A 79 10.11 -6.17 -13.80
N ASP A 80 10.82 -5.67 -14.80
CA ASP A 80 12.18 -5.18 -14.56
C ASP A 80 12.13 -3.80 -13.89
N VAL A 81 13.04 -3.52 -12.95
CA VAL A 81 13.09 -2.23 -12.24
C VAL A 81 13.29 -1.06 -13.22
N SER A 82 13.91 -1.28 -14.38
CA SER A 82 14.05 -0.27 -15.44
C SER A 82 12.72 0.21 -16.02
N GLU A 83 11.63 -0.55 -15.89
CA GLU A 83 10.28 -0.13 -16.31
C GLU A 83 9.61 0.83 -15.28
N VAL A 84 10.22 1.00 -14.11
CA VAL A 84 9.76 1.95 -13.09
C VAL A 84 10.56 3.23 -13.25
N GLU A 85 9.92 4.31 -13.71
CA GLU A 85 10.58 5.63 -13.82
C GLU A 85 10.42 6.45 -12.54
N ALA A 86 9.36 6.21 -11.76
CA ALA A 86 9.05 7.04 -10.60
C ALA A 86 8.49 6.23 -9.41
N VAL A 87 8.90 6.65 -8.22
CA VAL A 87 8.39 6.14 -6.95
C VAL A 87 7.89 7.29 -6.11
N VAL A 88 6.71 7.14 -5.52
CA VAL A 88 6.11 8.14 -4.63
C VAL A 88 6.01 7.58 -3.22
N ILE A 89 6.63 8.27 -2.27
CA ILE A 89 6.59 7.95 -0.84
C ILE A 89 5.67 8.94 -0.14
N THR A 90 4.53 8.45 0.33
CA THR A 90 3.45 9.27 0.92
C THR A 90 2.88 8.63 2.17
N ALA A 91 2.00 9.36 2.85
CA ALA A 91 1.33 8.83 4.03
C ALA A 91 0.41 7.65 3.64
N TYR A 92 0.56 6.55 4.34
CA TYR A 92 -0.33 5.39 4.21
C TYR A 92 -1.71 5.77 4.73
N ASP A 93 -2.73 5.58 3.90
CA ASP A 93 -4.13 5.75 4.28
C ASP A 93 -4.93 4.46 4.11
N CYS A 94 -5.89 4.26 5.00
CA CYS A 94 -6.83 3.15 4.92
C CYS A 94 -8.27 3.64 5.00
N TYR A 95 -9.16 2.91 4.33
CA TYR A 95 -10.58 3.18 4.42
C TYR A 95 -11.09 2.76 5.81
N ARG A 96 -11.67 3.70 6.55
CA ARG A 96 -12.38 3.48 7.80
C ARG A 96 -13.87 3.72 7.58
N ARG A 97 -14.69 2.74 7.99
CA ARG A 97 -16.15 2.80 7.87
C ARG A 97 -16.66 4.14 8.44
N TRP A 98 -17.50 4.84 7.67
CA TRP A 98 -18.09 6.15 8.00
C TRP A 98 -17.11 7.34 8.13
N LYS A 99 -15.80 7.11 8.01
CA LYS A 99 -14.77 8.16 8.10
C LYS A 99 -14.01 8.37 6.78
N GLY A 100 -14.25 7.51 5.79
CA GLY A 100 -13.52 7.56 4.52
C GLY A 100 -12.07 7.11 4.67
N PHE A 101 -11.19 7.60 3.79
CA PHE A 101 -9.76 7.32 3.88
C PHE A 101 -9.12 8.16 4.99
N VAL A 102 -8.48 7.48 5.94
CA VAL A 102 -7.82 8.09 7.08
C VAL A 102 -6.35 7.69 7.06
N VAL A 103 -5.46 8.67 7.25
CA VAL A 103 -4.02 8.43 7.38
C VAL A 103 -3.74 7.61 8.63
N GLU A 104 -3.03 6.50 8.46
CA GLU A 104 -2.54 5.71 9.58
C GLU A 104 -1.32 6.38 10.19
N ARG A 105 -1.28 6.37 11.52
CA ARG A 105 -0.22 6.99 12.31
C ARG A 105 0.24 6.02 13.39
N PHE A 106 1.50 6.09 13.76
CA PHE A 106 2.03 5.43 14.94
C PHE A 106 2.60 6.49 15.88
N THR A 107 2.63 6.17 17.16
CA THR A 107 3.22 7.03 18.19
C THR A 107 4.65 6.57 18.43
N THR A 108 5.61 7.48 18.34
CA THR A 108 7.00 7.20 18.67
C THR A 108 7.17 7.01 20.17
N GLU A 109 8.32 6.48 20.61
CA GLU A 109 8.64 6.39 22.05
C GLU A 109 8.63 7.76 22.74
N GLY A 110 8.91 8.84 21.99
CA GLY A 110 8.83 10.22 22.46
C GLY A 110 7.42 10.83 22.47
N GLY A 111 6.38 10.06 22.11
CA GLY A 111 4.98 10.52 22.13
C GLY A 111 4.52 11.27 20.88
N GLU A 112 5.39 11.46 19.89
CA GLU A 112 5.03 12.13 18.64
C GLU A 112 4.22 11.23 17.72
N SER A 113 3.19 11.80 17.06
CA SER A 113 2.34 11.05 16.13
C SER A 113 2.84 11.18 14.68
N CYS A 114 3.53 10.15 14.21
CA CYS A 114 4.13 10.11 12.88
C CYS A 114 3.22 9.37 11.89
N PRO A 115 3.11 9.83 10.63
CA PRO A 115 2.41 9.08 9.59
C PRO A 115 3.15 7.78 9.28
N VAL A 116 2.41 6.70 9.07
CA VAL A 116 2.99 5.46 8.53
C VAL A 116 3.37 5.71 7.06
N PRO A 117 4.63 5.52 6.65
CA PRO A 117 5.02 5.72 5.27
C PRO A 117 4.52 4.58 4.37
N SER A 118 4.21 4.93 3.12
CA SER A 118 3.87 4.01 2.04
C SER A 118 4.69 4.32 0.81
N VAL A 119 4.80 3.34 -0.09
CA VAL A 119 5.47 3.47 -1.38
C VAL A 119 4.52 3.07 -2.49
N SER A 120 4.47 3.87 -3.55
CA SER A 120 3.71 3.62 -4.77
C SER A 120 4.65 3.71 -5.97
N PHE A 121 4.58 2.71 -6.85
CA PHE A 121 5.43 2.59 -8.03
C PHE A 121 4.66 2.97 -9.29
N PHE A 122 5.29 3.76 -10.15
CA PHE A 122 4.67 4.28 -11.37
C PHE A 122 5.62 4.14 -12.55
N THR A 123 5.05 3.91 -13.73
CA THR A 123 5.80 3.95 -14.99
C THR A 123 6.18 5.37 -15.38
N LYS A 124 5.41 6.38 -14.98
CA LYS A 124 5.68 7.80 -15.24
C LYS A 124 4.89 8.69 -14.28
N ILE A 125 5.42 9.88 -14.00
CA ILE A 125 4.75 10.92 -13.21
C ILE A 125 4.92 12.28 -13.88
N ASP A 126 3.85 13.08 -13.88
CA ASP A 126 3.92 14.50 -14.17
C ASP A 126 4.09 15.27 -12.86
N PRO A 127 5.23 15.95 -12.61
CA PRO A 127 5.41 16.72 -11.38
C PRO A 127 4.32 17.76 -11.11
N ALA A 128 3.60 18.23 -12.14
CA ALA A 128 2.51 19.20 -12.04
C ALA A 128 1.39 18.80 -11.06
N ASP A 129 1.11 17.50 -10.94
CA ASP A 129 -0.02 16.97 -10.16
C ASP A 129 0.40 16.36 -8.81
N LEU A 130 1.68 16.50 -8.43
CA LEU A 130 2.21 15.95 -7.16
C LEU A 130 1.57 16.60 -5.92
N ASP A 131 1.07 17.83 -6.03
CA ASP A 131 0.37 18.53 -4.94
C ASP A 131 -0.92 17.81 -4.52
N LEU A 132 -1.50 17.01 -5.40
CA LEU A 132 -2.67 16.18 -5.14
C LEU A 132 -2.33 14.85 -4.46
N CYS A 133 -1.05 14.51 -4.31
CA CYS A 133 -0.58 13.16 -4.01
C CYS A 133 -0.12 12.97 -2.55
N ASP A 134 -0.67 13.68 -1.58
CA ASP A 134 -0.26 13.62 -0.17
C ASP A 134 -0.50 12.27 0.54
N THR A 135 -1.39 11.42 0.00
CA THR A 135 -1.64 10.06 0.51
C THR A 135 -1.46 8.98 -0.56
N ARG A 136 -1.25 7.74 -0.12
CA ARG A 136 -1.14 6.56 -0.98
C ARG A 136 -2.30 6.44 -1.96
N THR A 137 -3.53 6.52 -1.44
CA THR A 137 -4.74 6.38 -2.27
C THR A 137 -4.87 7.52 -3.26
N ARG A 138 -4.54 8.76 -2.87
CA ARG A 138 -4.57 9.90 -3.79
C ARG A 138 -3.55 9.78 -4.90
N ALA A 139 -2.29 9.45 -4.58
CA ALA A 139 -1.25 9.24 -5.60
C ALA A 139 -1.68 8.16 -6.63
N ARG A 140 -2.29 7.08 -6.16
CA ARG A 140 -2.84 6.03 -7.01
C ARG A 140 -4.00 6.50 -7.89
N LEU A 141 -4.85 7.39 -7.39
CA LEU A 141 -5.99 7.92 -8.15
C LEU A 141 -5.55 8.94 -9.19
N THR A 142 -4.62 9.82 -8.85
CA THR A 142 -4.07 10.84 -9.74
C THR A 142 -3.39 10.21 -10.95
N TYR A 143 -2.46 9.27 -10.74
CA TYR A 143 -1.72 8.60 -11.82
C TYR A 143 -2.22 7.17 -12.07
N LYS A 144 -3.56 7.02 -12.15
CA LYS A 144 -4.19 5.69 -12.23
C LYS A 144 -3.71 4.84 -13.41
N LYS A 145 -3.35 5.47 -14.54
CA LYS A 145 -2.94 4.75 -15.76
C LYS A 145 -1.48 4.30 -15.68
N GLU A 146 -0.66 5.05 -14.97
CA GLU A 146 0.78 4.84 -14.79
C GLU A 146 1.07 4.00 -13.53
N PHE A 147 0.07 3.81 -12.67
CA PHE A 147 0.19 3.07 -11.42
C PHE A 147 0.44 1.56 -11.63
N LEU A 148 1.51 1.07 -11.02
CA LEU A 148 1.90 -0.35 -11.05
C LEU A 148 1.38 -1.10 -9.83
N PHE A 149 1.87 -0.72 -8.65
CA PHE A 149 1.42 -1.23 -7.37
C PHE A 149 1.85 -0.30 -6.22
N ASP A 150 1.29 -0.57 -5.03
CA ASP A 150 1.57 0.14 -3.79
C ASP A 150 1.86 -0.85 -2.67
N ALA A 151 2.59 -0.39 -1.66
CA ALA A 151 2.86 -1.16 -0.45
C ALA A 151 3.15 -0.25 0.77
N PRO A 152 3.00 -0.79 1.98
CA PRO A 152 3.82 -0.43 3.14
C PRO A 152 5.25 -0.04 2.76
N PHE A 153 5.76 1.08 3.28
CA PHE A 153 7.17 1.39 3.12
C PHE A 153 8.00 0.50 4.06
N ASP A 154 9.02 -0.16 3.50
CA ASP A 154 9.93 -1.03 4.23
C ASP A 154 11.38 -0.59 3.95
N PHE A 155 12.11 -0.22 4.99
CA PHE A 155 13.48 0.30 4.87
C PHE A 155 14.49 -0.74 4.40
N ASP A 156 14.26 -2.03 4.65
CA ASP A 156 15.13 -3.09 4.16
C ASP A 156 14.92 -3.27 2.66
N PHE A 157 13.66 -3.31 2.22
CA PHE A 157 13.36 -3.34 0.79
C PHE A 157 13.93 -2.11 0.08
N ALA A 158 13.73 -0.91 0.64
CA ALA A 158 14.17 0.34 0.04
C ALA A 158 15.69 0.37 -0.17
N ARG A 159 16.48 -0.17 0.78
CA ARG A 159 17.93 -0.29 0.66
C ARG A 159 18.36 -1.20 -0.50
N ASP A 160 17.68 -2.32 -0.68
CA ASP A 160 17.98 -3.24 -1.79
C ASP A 160 17.53 -2.64 -3.13
N PHE A 161 16.35 -2.01 -3.15
CA PHE A 161 15.76 -1.38 -4.34
C PHE A 161 16.57 -0.18 -4.83
N ALA A 162 17.07 0.68 -3.93
CA ALA A 162 17.83 1.88 -4.29
C ALA A 162 19.12 1.60 -5.08
N ARG A 163 19.68 0.37 -4.96
CA ARG A 163 20.88 -0.08 -5.66
C ARG A 163 20.66 -0.34 -7.14
N VAL A 164 19.42 -0.66 -7.54
CA VAL A 164 19.07 -1.06 -8.91
C VAL A 164 18.10 -0.09 -9.57
N PHE A 165 17.47 0.79 -8.81
CA PHE A 165 16.51 1.78 -9.30
C PHE A 165 17.22 3.05 -9.76
N GLU A 166 16.97 3.51 -10.98
CA GLU A 166 17.60 4.72 -11.55
C GLU A 166 16.65 5.92 -11.65
N GLY A 167 15.35 5.71 -11.43
CA GLY A 167 14.33 6.76 -11.52
C GLY A 167 14.30 7.74 -10.35
N THR A 168 13.25 8.55 -10.32
CA THR A 168 13.07 9.62 -9.32
C THR A 168 12.22 9.14 -8.14
N VAL A 169 12.64 9.50 -6.93
CA VAL A 169 11.90 9.23 -5.69
C VAL A 169 11.23 10.51 -5.20
N TYR A 170 9.94 10.64 -5.45
CA TYR A 170 9.13 11.73 -4.94
C TYR A 170 8.70 11.44 -3.51
N VAL A 171 8.96 12.34 -2.57
CA VAL A 171 8.60 12.18 -1.16
C VAL A 171 7.71 13.33 -0.73
N SER A 172 6.54 13.01 -0.17
CA SER A 172 5.68 14.03 0.42
C SER A 172 6.38 14.66 1.62
N ASP A 173 6.37 15.98 1.69
CA ASP A 173 6.97 16.79 2.76
C ASP A 173 6.53 16.31 4.16
N ALA A 174 5.26 15.95 4.30
CA ALA A 174 4.70 15.43 5.55
C ALA A 174 5.35 14.12 6.02
N VAL A 175 5.87 13.28 5.11
CA VAL A 175 6.62 12.07 5.44
C VAL A 175 8.10 12.39 5.58
N PHE A 176 8.62 13.26 4.71
CA PHE A 176 10.01 13.67 4.72
C PHE A 176 10.41 14.37 6.03
N ALA A 177 9.51 15.12 6.65
CA ALA A 177 9.75 15.75 7.95
C ALA A 177 10.17 14.76 9.05
N PHE A 178 9.69 13.52 9.00
CA PHE A 178 10.00 12.49 10.00
C PHE A 178 11.08 11.50 9.55
N PHE A 179 11.13 11.17 8.25
CA PHE A 179 12.00 10.12 7.73
C PHE A 179 13.09 10.63 6.79
N GLY A 180 13.21 11.94 6.61
CA GLY A 180 14.06 12.57 5.59
C GLY A 180 15.52 12.16 5.69
N GLU A 181 16.09 12.10 6.89
CA GLU A 181 17.48 11.64 7.08
C GLU A 181 17.68 10.19 6.63
N ALA A 182 16.76 9.30 7.02
CA ALA A 182 16.82 7.88 6.66
C ALA A 182 16.63 7.69 5.16
N LEU A 183 15.70 8.44 4.55
CA LEU A 183 15.45 8.39 3.10
C LEU A 183 16.66 8.92 2.33
N LYS A 184 17.24 10.05 2.73
CA LYS A 184 18.47 10.60 2.11
C LYS A 184 19.63 9.61 2.16
N LYS A 185 19.79 8.89 3.29
CA LYS A 185 20.81 7.83 3.40
C LYS A 185 20.59 6.66 2.42
N ILE A 186 19.36 6.41 2.01
CA ILE A 186 19.01 5.30 1.12
C ILE A 186 19.03 5.71 -0.36
N PHE A 187 18.37 6.80 -0.69
CA PHE A 187 18.13 7.21 -2.08
C PHE A 187 19.01 8.38 -2.54
N GLY A 188 19.67 9.09 -1.62
CA GLY A 188 20.59 10.19 -1.94
C GLY A 188 19.91 11.29 -2.76
N GLU A 189 20.57 11.67 -3.86
CA GLU A 189 20.16 12.75 -4.76
C GLU A 189 18.91 12.41 -5.60
N LYS A 190 18.46 11.16 -5.63
CA LYS A 190 17.23 10.75 -6.34
C LYS A 190 15.96 11.31 -5.73
N ILE A 191 16.05 11.91 -4.54
CA ILE A 191 14.89 12.41 -3.79
C ILE A 191 14.47 13.78 -4.30
N VAL A 192 13.19 13.89 -4.65
CA VAL A 192 12.50 15.16 -4.86
C VAL A 192 11.40 15.28 -3.81
N VAL A 193 11.48 16.30 -2.96
CA VAL A 193 10.45 16.57 -1.95
C VAL A 193 9.36 17.43 -2.55
N PHE A 194 8.10 17.04 -2.37
CA PHE A 194 6.94 17.80 -2.81
C PHE A 194 5.99 18.10 -1.64
N ASP A 195 5.30 19.22 -1.72
CA ASP A 195 4.28 19.65 -0.77
C ASP A 195 2.91 19.72 -1.46
N ARG A 196 1.89 20.21 -0.76
CA ARG A 196 0.52 20.37 -1.29
C ARG A 196 0.31 21.72 -1.98
N VAL A 197 1.37 22.48 -2.24
CA VAL A 197 1.26 23.79 -2.89
C VAL A 197 1.42 23.56 -4.40
N PRO A 198 0.41 23.90 -5.22
CA PRO A 198 0.48 23.72 -6.66
C PRO A 198 1.71 24.39 -7.26
N LEU A 199 2.38 23.74 -8.21
CA LEU A 199 3.57 24.30 -8.86
C LEU A 199 3.31 25.67 -9.48
N ARG A 200 2.16 25.83 -10.15
CA ARG A 200 1.71 27.13 -10.71
C ARG A 200 1.63 28.23 -9.65
N ALA A 201 1.18 27.90 -8.44
CA ALA A 201 1.12 28.87 -7.35
C ALA A 201 2.52 29.29 -6.89
N LYS A 202 3.49 28.36 -6.84
CA LYS A 202 4.89 28.65 -6.51
C LYS A 202 5.55 29.55 -7.55
N GLU A 203 5.29 29.30 -8.83
CA GLU A 203 5.80 30.12 -9.93
C GLU A 203 5.28 31.56 -9.83
N MET A 204 4.00 31.74 -9.53
CA MET A 204 3.41 33.08 -9.32
C MET A 204 4.01 33.82 -8.12
N LEU A 205 4.38 33.11 -7.05
CA LEU A 205 5.00 33.69 -5.86
C LEU A 205 6.47 34.09 -6.08
N LYS A 206 7.20 33.41 -6.97
CA LYS A 206 8.60 33.74 -7.31
C LYS A 206 8.74 34.95 -8.24
N ASN A 207 7.69 35.25 -9.00
CA ASN A 207 7.67 36.34 -9.98
C ASN A 207 7.10 37.66 -9.41
N ARG A 208 7.01 37.78 -8.07
CA ARG A 208 6.68 39.00 -7.33
C ARG A 208 7.89 39.46 -6.54
#